data_AF-A0A2H0DTX4-F1
#
_entry.id   AF-A0A2H0DTX4-F1
#
_cell.length_a   1.000
_cell.length_b   1.000
_cell.length_c   1.000
_cell.angle_alpha   90.00
_cell.angle_beta   90.00
_cell.angle_gamma   90.00
#
_symmetry.space_group_name_H-M   'P 1'
#
loop_
_entity.id
_entity.type
_entity.pdbx_description
1 polymer ?
#
loop_
_entity_poly.entity_id
_entity_poly.type
_entity_poly.pdbx_seq_one_letter_code
_entity_poly.pdbx_strand_id
1 'polypeptide(L)'
;MIKKPKSKKLRLVVGYPPMPSDKGVMLLSQNRQFQYFNAKTYIYPMVPAYAASNAASHGYKVKWMDGIAEEQTFEEWLKELKKFKPDVLMVETKSPIVKKHWEITK
;
A
#
# COMPACT_ATOMS: atom_id res chain seq x y z
N MET A 1 -22.74 27.72 22.41
CA MET A 1 -22.40 26.83 21.26
C MET A 1 -21.28 25.88 21.70
N ILE A 2 -21.56 24.59 21.84
CA ILE A 2 -20.55 23.58 22.22
C ILE A 2 -19.73 23.24 20.98
N LYS A 3 -18.43 23.60 20.96
CA LYS A 3 -17.50 23.17 19.90
C LYS A 3 -17.34 21.66 20.00
N LYS A 4 -17.85 20.90 19.01
CA LYS A 4 -17.54 19.47 18.89
C LYS A 4 -16.01 19.31 18.83
N PRO A 5 -15.42 18.36 19.57
CA PRO A 5 -13.99 18.11 19.49
C PRO A 5 -13.63 17.78 18.04
N LYS A 6 -12.59 18.44 17.50
CA LYS A 6 -12.06 18.09 16.18
C LYS A 6 -11.53 16.66 16.27
N SER A 7 -12.28 15.71 15.72
CA SER A 7 -11.83 14.34 15.52
C SER A 7 -10.46 14.34 14.84
N LYS A 8 -9.51 13.56 15.37
CA LYS A 8 -8.19 13.40 14.76
C LYS A 8 -8.38 12.86 13.34
N LYS A 9 -7.83 13.58 12.35
CA LYS A 9 -7.87 13.17 10.95
C LYS A 9 -7.10 11.86 10.78
N LEU A 10 -7.83 10.77 10.52
CA LEU A 10 -7.28 9.42 10.36
C LEU A 10 -6.31 9.38 9.17
N ARG A 11 -5.18 8.71 9.37
CA ARG A 11 -4.06 8.61 8.43
C ARG A 11 -4.09 7.25 7.75
N LEU A 12 -4.36 7.24 6.46
CA LEU A 12 -4.44 6.04 5.64
C LEU A 12 -3.21 5.95 4.75
N VAL A 13 -2.60 4.77 4.68
CA VAL A 13 -1.70 4.40 3.60
C VAL A 13 -2.40 3.41 2.70
N VAL A 14 -2.40 3.65 1.40
CA VAL A 14 -2.65 2.62 0.40
C VAL A 14 -1.29 2.27 -0.18
N GLY A 15 -0.84 1.05 0.04
CA GLY A 15 0.53 0.69 -0.29
C GLY A 15 0.74 -0.75 -0.68
N TYR A 16 1.91 -0.97 -1.25
CA TYR A 16 2.40 -2.27 -1.69
C TYR A 16 3.81 -2.42 -1.13
N PRO A 17 4.02 -3.26 -0.10
CA PRO A 17 5.34 -3.44 0.46
C PRO A 17 6.27 -4.10 -0.57
N PRO A 18 7.52 -3.62 -0.72
CA PRO A 18 8.51 -4.29 -1.55
C PRO A 18 8.73 -5.72 -1.07
N MET A 19 8.68 -6.68 -1.98
CA MET A 19 9.01 -8.08 -1.71
C MET A 19 9.91 -8.60 -2.82
N PRO A 20 11.24 -8.39 -2.70
CA PRO A 20 12.20 -8.93 -3.64
C PRO A 20 12.07 -10.45 -3.75
N SER A 21 12.22 -10.97 -4.97
CA SER A 21 12.27 -12.41 -5.24
C SER A 21 13.25 -12.67 -6.37
N ASP A 22 13.96 -13.78 -6.25
CA ASP A 22 14.73 -14.43 -7.32
C ASP A 22 13.89 -14.78 -8.56
N LYS A 23 12.57 -14.95 -8.41
CA LYS A 23 11.63 -15.28 -9.49
C LYS A 23 11.20 -14.11 -10.36
N GLY A 24 11.65 -12.89 -10.06
CA GLY A 24 11.26 -11.66 -10.74
C GLY A 24 10.33 -10.76 -9.90
N VAL A 25 9.67 -9.82 -10.56
CA VAL A 25 8.85 -8.79 -9.90
C VAL A 25 7.46 -9.32 -9.56
N MET A 26 7.07 -9.15 -8.30
CA MET A 26 5.73 -9.50 -7.82
C MET A 26 4.72 -8.44 -8.26
N LEU A 27 4.01 -8.69 -9.36
CA LEU A 27 2.97 -7.77 -9.82
C LEU A 27 1.66 -8.03 -9.09
N LEU A 28 1.48 -7.28 -8.00
CA LEU A 28 0.29 -7.36 -7.18
C LEU A 28 -0.81 -6.43 -7.70
N SER A 29 -0.52 -5.17 -7.97
CA SER A 29 -1.51 -4.15 -8.32
C SER A 29 -2.43 -4.55 -9.48
N GLN A 30 -3.73 -4.73 -9.19
CA GLN A 30 -4.81 -5.03 -10.14
C GLN A 30 -4.64 -6.28 -11.02
N ASN A 31 -3.68 -7.16 -10.70
CA ASN A 31 -3.55 -8.39 -11.43
C ASN A 31 -4.65 -9.39 -11.00
N ARG A 32 -5.38 -9.96 -11.99
CA ARG A 32 -6.43 -10.96 -11.73
C ARG A 32 -5.87 -12.23 -11.09
N GLN A 33 -4.61 -12.58 -11.40
CA GLN A 33 -3.91 -13.72 -10.84
C GLN A 33 -2.51 -13.30 -10.39
N PHE A 34 -2.05 -13.82 -9.25
CA PHE A 34 -0.69 -13.54 -8.80
C PHE A 34 0.34 -14.25 -9.70
N GLN A 35 1.31 -13.48 -10.19
CA GLN A 35 2.36 -13.96 -11.07
C GLN A 35 3.66 -13.17 -10.83
N TYR A 36 4.79 -13.81 -11.08
CA TYR A 36 6.09 -13.15 -11.15
C TYR A 36 6.39 -12.80 -12.61
N PHE A 37 6.85 -11.58 -12.85
CA PHE A 37 7.21 -11.11 -14.18
C PHE A 37 8.71 -10.85 -14.26
N ASN A 38 9.33 -11.33 -15.34
CA ASN A 38 10.74 -11.02 -15.64
C ASN A 38 10.90 -9.60 -16.20
N ALA A 39 9.88 -9.10 -16.89
CA ALA A 39 9.82 -7.72 -17.36
C ALA A 39 8.92 -6.89 -16.44
N LYS A 40 9.47 -5.79 -15.91
CA LYS A 40 8.75 -4.83 -15.05
C LYS A 40 7.51 -4.30 -15.78
N THR A 41 6.33 -4.72 -15.35
CA THR A 41 5.04 -4.31 -15.95
C THR A 41 4.13 -3.80 -14.86
N TYR A 42 3.94 -2.49 -14.77
CA TYR A 42 3.13 -1.92 -13.68
C TYR A 42 1.72 -1.63 -14.18
N ILE A 43 0.75 -2.46 -13.78
CA ILE A 43 -0.66 -2.21 -14.08
C ILE A 43 -1.15 -1.11 -13.15
N TYR A 44 -1.75 -0.07 -13.70
CA TYR A 44 -2.27 1.04 -12.91
C TYR A 44 -3.41 0.57 -11.99
N PRO A 45 -3.27 0.71 -10.65
CA PRO A 45 -4.20 0.10 -9.73
C PRO A 45 -5.49 0.91 -9.54
N MET A 46 -6.40 0.88 -10.53
CA MET A 46 -7.61 1.72 -10.56
C MET A 46 -8.44 1.67 -9.28
N VAL A 47 -8.75 0.48 -8.76
CA VAL A 47 -9.63 0.35 -7.57
C VAL A 47 -8.94 0.88 -6.29
N PRO A 48 -7.70 0.49 -5.94
CA PRO A 48 -6.98 1.08 -4.83
C PRO A 48 -6.70 2.58 -4.98
N ALA A 49 -6.39 3.05 -6.19
CA ALA A 49 -6.17 4.47 -6.47
C ALA A 49 -7.45 5.28 -6.28
N TYR A 50 -8.59 4.78 -6.75
CA TYR A 50 -9.89 5.40 -6.49
C TYR A 50 -10.23 5.43 -5.00
N ALA A 51 -9.98 4.34 -4.26
CA ALA A 51 -10.16 4.31 -2.82
C ALA A 51 -9.30 5.36 -2.09
N ALA A 52 -8.04 5.52 -2.50
CA ALA A 52 -7.14 6.54 -1.97
C ALA A 52 -7.66 7.97 -2.25
N SER A 53 -8.06 8.26 -3.49
CA SER A 53 -8.60 9.57 -3.88
C SER A 53 -9.94 9.87 -3.19
N ASN A 54 -10.83 8.88 -3.07
CA ASN A 54 -12.10 9.03 -2.38
C ASN A 54 -11.90 9.26 -0.87
N ALA A 55 -10.95 8.56 -0.23
CA ALA A 55 -10.60 8.86 1.16
C ALA A 55 -10.01 10.26 1.31
N ALA A 56 -9.15 10.72 0.39
CA ALA A 56 -8.62 12.07 0.43
C ALA A 56 -9.73 13.14 0.32
N SER A 57 -10.70 12.95 -0.58
CA SER A 57 -11.83 13.87 -0.77
C SER A 57 -12.76 13.95 0.46
N HIS A 58 -12.88 12.86 1.22
CA HIS A 58 -13.65 12.80 2.48
C HIS A 58 -12.86 13.27 3.71
N GLY A 59 -11.71 13.90 3.49
CA GLY A 59 -10.98 14.57 4.55
C GLY A 59 -10.08 13.65 5.38
N TYR A 60 -9.70 12.47 4.89
CA TYR A 60 -8.65 11.62 5.47
C TYR A 60 -7.25 12.09 5.04
N LYS A 61 -6.21 11.77 5.82
CA LYS A 61 -4.82 12.05 5.44
C LYS A 61 -4.27 10.81 4.75
N VAL A 62 -4.25 10.81 3.43
CA VAL A 62 -3.89 9.64 2.63
C VAL A 62 -2.44 9.76 2.14
N LYS A 63 -1.71 8.65 2.10
CA LYS A 63 -0.42 8.52 1.40
C LYS A 63 -0.46 7.28 0.52
N TRP A 64 -0.12 7.45 -0.75
CA TRP A 64 0.12 6.35 -1.68
C TRP A 64 1.57 5.87 -1.50
N MET A 65 1.79 4.56 -1.39
CA MET A 65 3.12 3.98 -1.16
C MET A 65 3.30 2.66 -1.90
N ASP A 66 3.47 2.71 -3.22
CA ASP A 66 3.72 1.52 -4.04
C ASP A 66 5.23 1.24 -4.12
N GLY A 67 5.76 0.53 -3.13
CA GLY A 67 7.19 0.23 -3.07
C GLY A 67 7.68 -0.73 -4.16
N ILE A 68 6.77 -1.44 -4.83
CA ILE A 68 7.11 -2.34 -5.94
C ILE A 68 7.31 -1.53 -7.22
N ALA A 69 6.39 -0.60 -7.51
CA ALA A 69 6.50 0.32 -8.65
C ALA A 69 7.59 1.38 -8.46
N GLU A 70 7.82 1.83 -7.23
CA GLU A 70 8.87 2.79 -6.87
C GLU A 70 10.25 2.13 -6.70
N GLU A 71 10.35 0.80 -6.87
CA GLU A 71 11.60 0.03 -6.75
C GLU A 71 12.34 0.24 -5.43
N GLN A 72 11.59 0.43 -4.35
CA GLN A 72 12.15 0.66 -3.03
C GLN A 72 12.68 -0.64 -2.43
N THR A 73 13.72 -0.53 -1.61
CA THR A 73 14.04 -1.57 -0.63
C THR A 73 12.96 -1.61 0.45
N PHE A 74 12.82 -2.75 1.12
CA PHE A 74 11.86 -2.88 2.21
C PHE A 74 12.17 -1.90 3.35
N GLU A 75 13.45 -1.63 3.62
CA GLU A 75 13.93 -0.71 4.64
C GLU A 75 13.53 0.74 4.35
N GLU A 76 13.68 1.20 3.10
CA GLU A 76 13.28 2.54 2.67
C GLU A 76 11.77 2.72 2.80
N TRP A 77 11.00 1.75 2.30
CA TRP A 77 9.54 1.77 2.38
C TRP A 77 9.07 1.78 3.84
N LEU A 78 9.66 0.93 4.70
CA LEU A 78 9.33 0.86 6.12
C LEU A 78 9.70 2.13 6.88
N LYS A 79 10.83 2.76 6.56
CA LYS A 79 11.24 4.05 7.14
C LYS A 79 10.21 5.14 6.82
N GLU A 80 9.74 5.20 5.57
CA GLU A 80 8.72 6.15 5.14
C GLU A 80 7.34 5.86 5.75
N LEU A 81 7.00 4.58 5.95
CA LEU A 81 5.78 4.16 6.63
C LEU A 81 5.80 4.61 8.10
N LYS A 82 6.90 4.34 8.81
CA LYS A 82 7.12 4.73 10.22
C LYS A 82 7.12 6.25 10.39
N LYS A 83 7.71 7.00 9.46
CA LYS A 83 7.66 8.47 9.44
C LYS A 83 6.23 8.97 9.23
N PHE A 84 5.47 8.32 8.36
CA PHE A 84 4.08 8.65 8.14
C PHE A 84 3.16 8.19 9.27
N LYS A 85 3.52 7.27 10.18
CA LYS A 85 2.69 6.86 11.32
C LYS A 85 1.19 6.69 10.94
N PRO A 86 0.85 5.84 9.95
CA PRO A 86 -0.53 5.63 9.56
C PRO A 86 -1.32 5.01 10.71
N ASP A 87 -2.61 5.34 10.79
CA ASP A 87 -3.55 4.61 11.63
C ASP A 87 -4.04 3.34 10.90
N VAL A 88 -4.04 3.34 9.57
CA VAL A 88 -4.40 2.18 8.72
C VAL A 88 -3.42 2.03 7.56
N LEU A 89 -2.91 0.81 7.34
CA LEU A 89 -2.19 0.41 6.13
C LEU A 89 -3.08 -0.57 5.34
N MET A 90 -3.53 -0.15 4.16
CA MET A 90 -4.26 -0.96 3.21
C MET A 90 -3.30 -1.54 2.18
N VAL A 91 -3.31 -2.86 2.02
CA VAL A 91 -2.55 -3.59 1.01
C VAL A 91 -3.47 -4.49 0.20
N GLU A 92 -3.30 -4.52 -1.12
CA GLU A 92 -4.03 -5.47 -1.97
C GLU A 92 -3.31 -6.84 -1.92
N THR A 93 -4.01 -7.89 -1.49
CA THR A 93 -3.41 -9.22 -1.30
C THR A 93 -4.01 -10.27 -2.25
N LYS A 94 -3.36 -11.43 -2.35
CA LYS A 94 -3.84 -12.64 -3.05
C LYS A 94 -3.56 -13.86 -2.19
N SER A 95 -4.31 -14.94 -2.40
CA SER A 95 -4.18 -16.18 -1.62
C SER A 95 -2.74 -16.72 -1.56
N PRO A 96 -1.94 -16.73 -2.65
CA PRO A 96 -0.57 -17.25 -2.60
C PRO A 96 0.43 -16.40 -1.80
N ILE A 97 0.12 -15.11 -1.54
CA ILE A 97 1.07 -14.15 -0.94
C ILE A 97 0.60 -13.59 0.42
N VAL A 98 -0.60 -13.99 0.88
CA VAL A 98 -1.17 -13.51 2.15
C VAL A 98 -0.28 -13.82 3.36
N LYS A 99 0.40 -14.97 3.38
CA LYS A 99 1.32 -15.34 4.48
C LYS A 99 2.52 -14.41 4.55
N LYS A 100 3.07 -14.00 3.40
CA LYS A 100 4.18 -13.01 3.33
C LYS A 100 3.72 -11.64 3.86
N HIS A 101 2.50 -11.22 3.53
CA HIS A 101 1.94 -9.98 4.10
C HIS A 101 1.79 -10.06 5.64
N TRP A 102 1.39 -11.19 6.20
CA TRP A 102 1.29 -11.35 7.65
C TRP A 102 2.64 -11.29 8.36
N GLU A 103 3.71 -11.78 7.73
CA GLU A 103 5.07 -11.68 8.29
C GLU A 103 5.52 -10.24 8.48
N ILE A 104 5.07 -9.32 7.62
CA ILE A 104 5.36 -7.87 7.72
C ILE A 104 4.67 -7.22 8.94
N THR A 105 3.62 -7.85 9.46
CA THR A 105 2.84 -7.32 10.60
C THR A 105 3.32 -7.79 11.97
N LYS A 106 4.29 -8.73 12.01
CA LYS A 106 4.91 -9.22 13.24
C LYS A 106 6.02 -8.28 13.67
#